data_AF-Z9JLA6-F1
#
_entry.id   AF-Z9JLA6-F1
#
_cell.length_a   1.000
_cell.length_b   1.000
_cell.length_c   1.000
_cell.angle_alpha   90.00
_cell.angle_beta   90.00
_cell.angle_gamma   90.00
#
_symmetry.space_group_name_H-M   'P 1'
#
loop_
_entity.id
_entity.type
_entity.pdbx_description
1 polymer ?
#
loop_
_entity_poly.entity_id
_entity_poly.type
_entity_poly.pdbx_seq_one_letter_code
_entity_poly.pdbx_strand_id
1 'polypeptide(L)' 'MSRLKAETLSIRTSVEIKHLLRLAAAHERRSVASIVEILVLKYAQQYDLHTAPHPSMPPPQRPLHHEALPTDTRIL' A
#
# COMPACT_ATOMS: atom_id res chain seq x y z
N MET A 1 5.10 14.95 -4.39
CA MET A 1 3.63 14.82 -4.45
C MET A 1 3.30 13.68 -5.40
N SER A 2 3.00 12.50 -4.86
CA SER A 2 2.80 11.27 -5.62
C SER A 2 1.63 11.43 -6.58
N ARG A 3 1.89 11.21 -7.88
CA ARG A 3 0.85 11.06 -8.90
C ARG A 3 -0.16 10.04 -8.37
N LEU A 4 -1.41 10.45 -8.13
CA LEU A 4 -2.54 9.54 -7.97
C LEU A 4 -2.57 8.67 -9.23
N LYS A 5 -1.95 7.49 -9.18
CA LYS A 5 -1.95 6.53 -10.28
C LYS A 5 -3.32 5.88 -10.29
N ALA A 6 -4.31 6.60 -10.82
CA ALA A 6 -5.52 5.97 -11.27
C ALA A 6 -5.14 5.11 -12.48
N GLU A 7 -4.96 3.81 -12.26
CA GLU A 7 -4.71 2.84 -13.32
C GLU A 7 -6.06 2.27 -13.80
N THR A 8 -6.26 2.23 -15.12
CA THR A 8 -7.49 1.69 -15.71
C THR A 8 -7.43 0.17 -15.71
N LEU A 9 -8.36 -0.48 -15.01
CA LEU A 9 -8.54 -1.93 -15.03
C LEU A 9 -9.59 -2.33 -16.09
N SER A 10 -9.15 -3.03 -17.15
CA SER A 10 -10.03 -3.58 -18.19
C SER A 10 -10.24 -5.08 -17.97
N ILE A 11 -11.50 -5.49 -17.73
CA ILE A 11 -11.84 -6.88 -17.41
C ILE A 11 -12.84 -7.40 -18.45
N ARG A 12 -12.53 -8.54 -19.07
CA ARG A 12 -13.50 -9.31 -19.87
C ARG A 12 -14.13 -10.36 -18.96
N THR A 13 -15.45 -10.34 -18.86
CA THR A 13 -16.24 -11.24 -18.00
C THR A 13 -17.50 -11.69 -18.72
N SER A 14 -18.23 -12.64 -18.14
CA SER A 14 -19.55 -13.02 -18.64
C SER A 14 -20.56 -11.88 -18.49
N VAL A 15 -21.63 -11.94 -19.30
CA VAL A 15 -22.74 -10.98 -19.24
C VAL A 15 -23.41 -10.99 -17.87
N GLU A 16 -23.53 -12.17 -17.26
CA GLU A 16 -24.12 -12.36 -15.94
C GLU A 16 -23.33 -11.60 -14.85
N ILE A 17 -22.01 -11.76 -14.80
CA ILE A 17 -21.15 -11.05 -13.84
C ILE A 17 -21.28 -9.53 -14.01
N LYS A 18 -21.30 -9.06 -15.26
CA LYS A 18 -21.51 -7.63 -15.56
C LYS A 18 -22.87 -7.14 -15.06
N HIS A 19 -23.92 -7.97 -15.13
CA HIS A 19 -25.25 -7.61 -14.66
C HIS A 19 -25.32 -7.58 -13.13
N LEU A 20 -24.83 -8.61 -12.46
CA LEU A 20 -24.77 -8.68 -10.99
C LEU A 20 -24.00 -7.49 -10.41
N LEU A 21 -22.88 -7.12 -11.02
CA LEU A 21 -22.08 -5.98 -10.59
C LEU A 21 -22.84 -4.65 -10.69
N ARG A 22 -23.69 -4.49 -11.72
CA ARG A 22 -24.55 -3.30 -11.87
C ARG A 22 -25.69 -3.29 -10.84
N LEU A 23 -26.31 -4.43 -10.58
CA LEU A 23 -27.35 -4.54 -9.55
C LEU A 23 -26.79 -4.21 -8.16
N ALA A 24 -25.61 -4.72 -7.82
CA ALA A 24 -24.92 -4.41 -6.57
C ALA A 24 -24.61 -2.90 -6.45
N ALA A 25 -24.13 -2.28 -7.53
CA ALA A 25 -23.88 -0.84 -7.57
C ALA A 25 -25.15 0.00 -7.37
N ALA A 26 -26.25 -0.40 -8.00
CA ALA A 26 -27.55 0.24 -7.81
C ALA A 26 -28.07 0.09 -6.38
N HIS A 27 -27.95 -1.10 -5.79
CA HIS A 27 -28.35 -1.40 -4.42
C HIS A 27 -27.61 -0.51 -3.40
N GLU A 28 -26.28 -0.41 -3.53
CA GLU A 28 -25.42 0.38 -2.64
C GLU A 28 -25.42 1.89 -2.95
N ARG A 29 -26.08 2.30 -4.05
CA ARG A 29 -26.05 3.68 -4.57
C ARG A 29 -24.62 4.19 -4.83
N ARG A 30 -23.77 3.31 -5.37
CA ARG A 30 -22.36 3.58 -5.68
C ARG A 30 -22.09 3.37 -7.17
N SER A 31 -20.94 3.84 -7.64
CA SER A 31 -20.46 3.49 -8.97
C SER A 31 -20.01 2.03 -9.03
N VAL A 32 -20.00 1.43 -10.22
CA VAL A 32 -19.45 0.08 -10.46
C VAL A 32 -17.99 -0.01 -10.01
N ALA A 33 -17.18 1.02 -10.27
CA ALA A 33 -15.78 1.05 -9.84
C ALA A 33 -15.64 0.97 -8.32
N SER A 34 -16.44 1.74 -7.58
CA SER A 34 -16.40 1.73 -6.11
C SER A 34 -16.87 0.38 -5.53
N ILE A 35 -17.85 -0.28 -6.16
CA ILE A 35 -18.22 -1.65 -5.77
C ILE A 35 -17.06 -2.62 -5.99
N VAL A 36 -16.36 -2.53 -7.13
CA VAL A 36 -15.20 -3.40 -7.40
C VAL A 36 -14.12 -3.21 -6.33
N GLU A 37 -13.81 -1.98 -5.94
CA GLU A 37 -12.86 -1.70 -4.85
C GLU A 37 -13.30 -2.36 -3.54
N ILE A 38 -14.56 -2.22 -3.14
CA ILE A 38 -15.10 -2.85 -1.92
C ILE A 38 -15.00 -4.38 -2.00
N LEU A 39 -15.35 -4.98 -3.14
CA LEU A 39 -15.27 -6.43 -3.33
C LEU A 39 -13.83 -6.94 -3.24
N VAL A 40 -12.88 -6.23 -3.86
CA VAL A 40 -11.45 -6.56 -3.79
C VAL A 40 -10.93 -6.43 -2.36
N LEU A 41 -11.27 -5.36 -1.65
CA LEU A 41 -10.85 -5.15 -0.26
C LEU A 41 -11.42 -6.22 0.68
N LYS A 42 -12.70 -6.58 0.52
CA LYS A 42 -13.34 -7.65 1.28
C LYS A 42 -12.67 -9.00 1.02
N TYR A 43 -12.38 -9.31 -0.25
CA TYR A 43 -11.65 -10.52 -0.61
C TYR A 43 -10.26 -10.53 0.02
N ALA A 44 -9.52 -9.42 -0.07
CA ALA A 44 -8.20 -9.30 0.54
C ALA A 44 -8.25 -9.50 2.06
N GLN A 45 -9.19 -8.87 2.75
CA GLN A 45 -9.37 -9.05 4.19
C GLN A 45 -9.71 -10.49 4.57
N GLN A 46 -10.57 -11.15 3.80
CA GLN A 46 -10.97 -12.55 4.06
C GLN A 46 -9.80 -13.53 3.95
N TYR A 47 -8.83 -13.23 3.09
CA TYR A 47 -7.68 -14.10 2.78
C TYR A 47 -6.34 -13.53 3.27
N ASP A 48 -6.35 -12.50 4.12
CA ASP A 48 -5.17 -11.80 4.64
C ASP A 48 -4.18 -11.37 3.54
N LEU A 49 -4.70 -10.91 2.40
CA LEU A 49 -3.89 -10.42 1.29
C LEU A 49 -3.46 -8.99 1.58
N HIS A 50 -2.16 -8.79 1.65
CA HIS A 50 -1.57 -7.46 1.79
C HIS A 50 -0.86 -7.07 0.50
N THR A 51 -1.09 -5.84 0.06
CA THR A 51 -0.18 -5.20 -0.89
C THR A 51 1.14 -5.01 -0.14
N ALA A 52 2.19 -5.74 -0.50
CA ALA A 52 3.47 -5.64 0.19
C ALA A 52 3.88 -4.15 0.33
N PRO A 53 4.08 -3.63 1.56
CA PRO A 53 4.93 -2.48 1.75
C PRO A 53 6.37 -3.01 1.85
N HIS A 54 7.24 -2.66 0.91
CA HIS A 54 8.68 -2.95 1.01
C HIS A 54 9.46 -1.66 0.76
N PRO A 55 10.53 -1.34 1.52
CA PRO A 55 10.72 -1.30 2.96
C PRO A 55 10.76 0.17 3.45
N SER A 56 10.06 0.53 4.51
CA SER A 56 10.37 1.79 5.24
C SER A 56 10.45 1.54 6.74
N MET A 57 11.14 0.46 7.11
CA MET A 57 11.93 0.53 8.32
C MET A 57 13.25 1.19 7.90
N PRO A 58 13.59 2.41 8.40
CA PRO A 58 14.91 2.96 8.13
C PRO A 58 15.96 1.97 8.65
N PRO A 59 17.08 1.74 7.95
CA PRO A 59 18.16 0.92 8.50
C PRO A 59 18.55 1.51 9.86
N PRO A 60 18.84 0.68 10.89
CA PRO A 60 19.35 1.21 12.15
C PRO A 60 20.57 2.06 11.82
N GLN A 61 20.47 3.36 12.12
CA GLN A 61 21.51 4.33 11.80
C GLN A 61 22.76 3.87 12.54
N ARG A 62 23.75 3.38 11.78
CA ARG A 62 25.08 3.10 12.31
C ARG A 62 25.65 4.47 12.66
N PRO A 63 25.92 4.81 13.94
CA PRO A 63 26.45 6.13 14.26
C PRO A 63 27.83 6.26 13.60
N LEU A 64 27.95 7.19 12.66
CA LEU A 64 29.22 7.61 12.09
C LEU A 64 29.66 8.90 12.79
N HIS A 65 30.98 9.11 12.79
CA HIS A 65 31.78 10.13 13.53
C HIS A 65 32.14 9.62 14.96
N HIS A 66 33.30 9.02 15.24
CA HIS A 66 34.69 9.43 14.95
C HIS A 66 34.96 10.91 15.31
N GLU A 67 35.34 11.14 16.58
CA GLU A 67 36.40 12.04 17.11
C GLU A 67 36.12 12.25 18.61
N ALA A 68 37.08 12.22 19.55
CA ALA A 68 38.52 12.32 19.47
C ALA A 68 39.18 11.47 20.57
N LEU A 69 40.34 10.86 20.26
CA LEU A 69 41.29 10.48 21.30
C LEU A 69 41.81 11.78 21.95
N PRO A 70 41.80 11.92 23.28
CA PRO A 70 42.66 12.91 23.89
C PRO A 70 44.10 12.41 23.76
N THR A 71 44.88 13.10 22.93
CA THR A 71 46.33 13.02 22.95
C THR A 71 46.83 13.50 24.32
N ASP A 72 47.66 12.66 24.93
CA ASP A 72 48.55 12.90 26.07
C ASP A 72 48.84 14.38 26.40
N THR A 73 48.65 14.78 27.66
CA THR A 73 49.45 15.84 28.28
C THR A 73 49.62 15.53 29.78
N ARG A 74 50.83 15.09 30.11
CA ARG A 74 51.43 15.03 31.44
C ARG A 74 51.19 16.33 32.22
N ILE A 75 50.67 16.22 33.45
CA ILE A 75 51.12 17.01 34.60
C ILE A 75 51.05 16.09 35.83
N LEU A 76 52.18 15.44 36.15
CA LEU A 76 52.75 15.29 37.50
C LEU A 76 54.26 15.06 37.33
#